data_AF-A0A1E4PL78-F1
#
_entry.id   AF-A0A1E4PL78-F1
#
_cell.length_a   1.000
_cell.length_b   1.000
_cell.length_c   1.000
_cell.angle_alpha   90.00
_cell.angle_beta   90.00
_cell.angle_gamma   90.00
#
_symmetry.space_group_name_H-M   'P 1'
#
loop_
_entity.id
_entity.type
_entity.pdbx_description
1 polymer ?
#
loop_
_entity_poly.entity_id
_entity_poly.type
_entity_poly.pdbx_seq_one_letter_code
_entity_poly.pdbx_strand_id
1 'polypeptide(L)' 'MANEVQVIVDPPATAKKLVAAGKLRALAVTSAQRTEFWPELPTVREGGVPGFEAGIWLAFSCRPRRPVPRWSA' A
#
# COMPACT_ATOMS: atom_id res chain seq x y z
N MET A 1 -2.10 -13.75 -17.28
CA MET A 1 -0.86 -12.94 -17.28
C MET A 1 0.11 -13.61 -18.24
N ALA A 2 0.15 -13.16 -19.49
CA ALA A 2 0.94 -13.79 -20.57
C ALA A 2 2.41 -13.34 -20.56
N ASN A 3 3.05 -13.31 -19.39
CA ASN A 3 4.46 -12.94 -19.19
C ASN A 3 4.93 -11.63 -19.87
N GLU A 4 4.03 -10.70 -20.16
CA GLU A 4 4.38 -9.40 -20.78
C GLU A 4 4.93 -8.39 -19.78
N VAL A 5 4.62 -8.57 -18.48
CA VAL A 5 5.09 -7.72 -17.38
C VAL A 5 5.89 -8.57 -16.39
N GLN A 6 7.14 -8.18 -16.17
CA GLN A 6 8.14 -8.92 -15.41
C GLN A 6 8.13 -8.55 -13.93
N VAL A 7 7.78 -7.30 -13.60
CA VAL A 7 7.72 -6.77 -12.23
C VAL A 7 6.56 -5.81 -12.11
N ILE A 8 5.84 -5.88 -10.99
CA ILE A 8 4.77 -4.96 -10.64
C ILE A 8 4.87 -4.56 -9.16
N VAL A 9 4.51 -3.31 -8.87
CA VAL A 9 4.26 -2.84 -7.49
C VAL A 9 2.75 -2.83 -7.32
N ASP A 10 2.25 -3.66 -6.41
CA ASP A 10 0.82 -3.89 -6.19
C ASP A 10 0.48 -3.73 -4.71
N PRO A 11 -0.75 -3.30 -4.34
CA PRO A 11 -1.15 -3.23 -2.94
C PRO A 11 -1.01 -4.59 -2.23
N PRO A 12 -0.48 -4.61 -1.00
CA PRO A 12 -0.11 -5.86 -0.32
C PRO A 12 -1.30 -6.82 -0.13
N ALA A 13 -2.52 -6.29 0.02
CA ALA A 13 -3.73 -7.09 0.18
C ALA A 13 -4.08 -7.94 -1.06
N THR A 14 -3.81 -7.42 -2.25
CA THR A 14 -4.08 -8.12 -3.52
C THR A 14 -2.91 -9.05 -3.86
N ALA A 15 -1.68 -8.54 -3.76
CA ALA A 15 -0.46 -9.31 -3.97
C ALA A 15 -0.41 -10.57 -3.10
N LYS A 16 -0.75 -10.49 -1.80
CA LYS A 16 -0.71 -11.64 -0.88
C LYS A 16 -1.60 -12.79 -1.32
N LYS A 17 -2.80 -12.48 -1.82
CA LYS A 17 -3.72 -13.50 -2.34
C LYS A 17 -3.17 -14.17 -3.60
N LEU A 18 -2.59 -13.38 -4.51
CA LEU A 18 -2.02 -13.90 -5.75
C LEU A 18 -0.76 -14.74 -5.51
N VAL A 19 0.05 -14.37 -4.53
CA VAL A 19 1.23 -15.14 -4.11
C VAL A 19 0.82 -16.42 -3.39
N ALA A 20 -0.19 -16.38 -2.51
CA ALA A 20 -0.76 -17.59 -1.91
C ALA A 20 -1.37 -18.54 -2.96
N ALA A 21 -1.91 -18.00 -4.05
CA ALA A 21 -2.41 -18.77 -5.19
C ALA A 21 -1.30 -19.26 -6.16
N GLY A 22 -0.03 -19.00 -5.86
CA GLY A 22 1.12 -19.43 -6.67
C GLY A 22 1.26 -18.71 -8.01
N LYS A 23 0.54 -17.60 -8.22
CA LYS A 23 0.56 -16.86 -9.50
C LYS A 23 1.65 -15.80 -9.57
N LEU A 24 2.13 -15.34 -8.43
CA LEU A 24 3.18 -14.32 -8.31
C LEU A 24 4.23 -14.78 -7.31
N ARG A 25 5.44 -14.22 -7.44
CA ARG A 25 6.50 -14.30 -6.43
C ARG A 25 6.64 -12.94 -5.76
N ALA A 26 6.46 -12.89 -4.44
CA ALA A 26 6.75 -11.69 -3.67
C ALA A 26 8.28 -11.51 -3.51
N LEU A 27 8.75 -10.27 -3.67
CA LEU A 27 10.17 -9.93 -3.59
C LEU A 27 10.48 -9.08 -2.36
N ALA A 28 9.73 -8.00 -2.15
CA ALA A 28 9.93 -7.08 -1.03
C ALA A 28 8.65 -6.25 -0.77
N VAL A 29 8.56 -5.66 0.42
CA VAL A 29 7.59 -4.60 0.75
C VAL A 29 8.23 -3.22 0.61
N THR A 30 7.44 -2.22 0.21
CA THR A 30 7.91 -0.85 -0.05
C THR A 30 7.85 0.07 1.18
N SER A 31 7.34 -0.42 2.30
CA SER A 31 7.30 0.31 3.58
C SER A 31 8.68 0.48 4.19
N ALA A 32 8.84 1.50 5.03
CA ALA A 32 10.09 1.78 5.75
C ALA A 32 10.59 0.62 6.62
N GLN A 33 9.66 -0.16 7.18
CA GLN A 33 9.88 -1.30 8.04
C GLN A 33 9.01 -2.47 7.57
N ARG A 34 9.33 -3.68 7.99
CA ARG A 34 8.50 -4.86 7.71
C ARG A 34 7.11 -4.67 8.29
N THR A 35 6.10 -5.10 7.55
CA THR A 35 4.71 -4.98 7.96
C THR A 35 4.28 -6.19 8.77
N GLU A 36 3.47 -6.01 9.81
CA GLU A 36 2.84 -7.13 10.54
C GLU A 36 1.93 -7.97 9.64
N PHE A 37 1.38 -7.36 8.58
CA PHE A 37 0.56 -8.04 7.59
C PHE A 37 1.36 -9.10 6.80
N TRP A 38 2.66 -8.87 6.60
CA TRP A 38 3.52 -9.75 5.80
C TRP A 38 4.98 -9.73 6.32
N PRO A 39 5.23 -10.30 7.51
CA PRO A 39 6.52 -10.17 8.22
C PRO A 39 7.68 -10.94 7.58
N GLU A 40 7.39 -11.97 6.79
CA GLU A 40 8.41 -12.78 6.12
C GLU A 40 9.11 -12.05 4.97
N LEU A 41 8.52 -10.97 4.41
CA LEU A 41 9.12 -10.22 3.32
C LEU A 41 10.09 -9.15 3.82
N PRO A 42 11.28 -9.03 3.20
CA PRO A 42 12.18 -7.92 3.46
C PRO A 42 11.60 -6.62 2.92
N THR A 43 12.08 -5.49 3.46
CA THR A 43 11.82 -4.19 2.86
C THR A 43 12.73 -3.94 1.66
N VAL A 44 12.33 -3.07 0.74
CA VAL A 44 13.22 -2.58 -0.34
C VAL A 44 14.46 -1.90 0.25
N ARG A 45 14.31 -1.27 1.42
CA ARG A 45 15.41 -0.65 2.18
C ARG A 45 16.44 -1.68 2.65
N GLU A 46 16.00 -2.80 3.20
CA GLU A 46 16.85 -3.95 3.56
C GLU A 46 17.53 -4.57 2.33
N GLY A 47 16.89 -4.49 1.16
CA GLY A 47 17.42 -4.96 -0.11
C GLY A 47 18.55 -4.12 -0.71
N GLY A 48 19.01 -3.07 -0.03
CA GLY A 48 20.14 -2.26 -0.47
C GLY A 48 19.77 -0.91 -1.10
N VAL A 49 18.54 -0.42 -0.87
CA VAL A 49 18.12 0.93 -1.30
C VAL A 49 17.86 1.82 -0.07
N PRO A 50 18.90 2.46 0.50
CA PRO A 50 18.75 3.31 1.67
C PRO A 50 17.74 4.43 1.45
N GLY A 51 16.94 4.75 2.47
CA GLY A 51 15.94 5.81 2.39
C GLY A 51 14.70 5.48 1.57
N PHE A 52 14.64 4.33 0.90
CA PHE A 52 13.44 3.95 0.14
C PHE A 52 12.24 3.77 1.06
N GLU A 53 11.14 4.43 0.70
CA GLU A 53 9.83 4.29 1.32
C GLU A 53 8.77 4.74 0.32
N ALA A 54 7.84 3.86 0.00
CA ALA A 54 6.70 4.19 -0.85
C ALA A 54 5.45 3.55 -0.25
N GLY A 55 4.57 4.39 0.28
CA GLY A 55 3.28 4.01 0.85
C GLY A 55 2.14 4.67 0.08
N ILE A 56 1.05 3.93 -0.11
CA ILE A 56 -0.20 4.51 -0.57
C ILE A 56 -0.94 5.03 0.66
N TRP A 57 -1.25 6.32 0.65
CA TRP A 57 -2.12 6.93 1.65
C TRP A 57 -3.52 7.13 1.06
N LEU A 58 -4.53 6.79 1.86
CA LEU A 58 -5.93 6.95 1.52
C LEU A 58 -6.54 8.03 2.42
N ALA A 59 -7.17 9.02 1.79
CA ALA A 59 -7.85 10.11 2.46
C ALA A 59 -9.36 10.00 2.31
N PHE A 60 -10.08 10.49 3.31
CA PHE A 60 -11.48 10.85 3.14
C PHE A 60 -11.59 12.37 3.05
N SER A 61 -12.40 12.85 2.11
CA SER A 61 -12.79 14.26 2.04
C SER A 61 -14.30 14.37 2.16
N CYS A 62 -14.75 15.43 2.82
CA CYS A 62 -16.17 15.75 2.93
C CYS A 62 -16.36 17.24 2.65
N ARG A 63 -17.56 17.60 2.20
CA ARG A 63 -17.93 19.01 2.00
C ARG A 63 -17.80 19.76 3.32
N PRO A 64 -17.23 20.98 3.33
CA PRO A 64 -17.18 21.81 4.54
C PRO A 64 -18.58 21.98 5.14
N ARG A 65 -18.69 21.83 6.46
CA ARG A 65 -19.94 22.11 7.18
C ARG A 65 -20.29 23.58 6.97
N ARG A 66 -21.39 23.86 6.26
CA ARG A 66 -21.93 25.23 6.19
C ARG A 66 -22.41 25.64 7.59
N PRO A 67 -22.03 26.81 8.12
CA PRO A 67 -22.70 27.38 9.28
C PRO A 67 -24.18 27.58 8.93
N VAL A 68 -25.08 26.96 9.69
CA VAL A 68 -26.50 27.27 9.60
C VAL A 68 -26.75 28.59 10.32
N PRO A 69 -27.49 29.54 9.73
CA PRO A 69 -27.85 30.76 10.44
C PRO A 69 -28.65 30.41 11.69
N ARG A 70 -28.13 30.73 12.88
CA ARG A 70 -28.90 30.67 14.12
C ARG A 70 -29.75 31.94 14.14
N TRP A 71 -30.98 31.84 13.63
CA TRP A 71 -31.99 32.84 13.93
C TRP A 71 -32.34 32.74 15.41
N SER A 72 -31.99 33.75 16.19
CA SER A 72 -32.44 33.91 17.57
C SER A 72 -33.87 34.46 17.53
N ALA A 73 -34.82 33.70 18.08
CA ALA A 73 -36.17 34.15 18.39
C ALA A 73 -36.19 34.77 19.80
#